data_AF-A0A0S4LLZ7-F1
#
_entry.id   AF-A0A0S4LLZ7-F1
#
_cell.length_a   1.000
_cell.length_b   1.000
_cell.length_c   1.000
_cell.angle_alpha   90.00
_cell.angle_beta   90.00
_cell.angle_gamma   90.00
#
_symmetry.space_group_name_H-M   'P 1'
#
loop_
_entity.id
_entity.type
_entity.pdbx_description
1 polymer ?
#
loop_
_entity_poly.entity_id
_entity_poly.type
_entity_poly.pdbx_seq_one_letter_code
_entity_poly.pdbx_strand_id
1 'polypeptide(L)'
;MSVNVDAFCCCEYAMGKKRVSNPPVPTSSGGARLSRSQRALDKKLSDIDGNRIEQGQEAYGLSRIYQGSIYVMGDLVNVDRFAHAAHGFRELMEKLARSVPSAQVPSSKGSPPTLNAMVKDIGKAWGKAKRNTKNLNGGKWEGVIDPHIAKFLGSLEHFFNAANTFKPPKAHQGENLLKYTDFQWYPLPEQIERIRIQEWRAYDEYFQRIAHHGSLASEDEFARYVRSFEEFLLARLIPKTSRSKRTLLAIIKEGEGNV
;
A
#
# COMPACT_ATOMS: atom_id res chain seq x y z
N MET A 1 10.67 24.74 -51.21
CA MET A 1 10.04 23.84 -50.24
C MET A 1 10.21 24.46 -48.87
N SER A 2 9.21 25.22 -48.44
CA SER A 2 9.17 25.89 -47.14
C SER A 2 7.85 25.51 -46.50
N VAL A 3 7.92 24.81 -45.37
CA VAL A 3 6.72 24.47 -44.58
C VAL A 3 6.73 25.36 -43.36
N ASN A 4 5.68 26.18 -43.29
CA ASN A 4 5.40 27.15 -42.26
C ASN A 4 4.83 26.41 -41.04
N VAL A 5 5.37 26.68 -39.85
CA VAL A 5 4.94 26.07 -38.58
C VAL A 5 4.33 27.19 -37.76
N ASP A 6 3.00 27.35 -37.83
CA ASP A 6 2.25 28.18 -36.88
C ASP A 6 0.75 27.82 -36.95
N ALA A 7 0.30 27.02 -35.99
CA ALA A 7 -1.10 26.97 -35.51
C ALA A 7 -1.20 25.97 -34.34
N PHE A 8 -0.75 26.36 -33.14
CA PHE A 8 -1.23 25.73 -31.91
C PHE A 8 -2.18 26.69 -31.21
N CYS A 9 -3.46 26.36 -31.35
CA CYS A 9 -4.60 27.04 -30.77
C CYS A 9 -4.60 26.83 -29.24
N CYS A 10 -4.60 27.92 -28.49
CA CYS A 10 -4.90 27.93 -27.05
C CYS A 10 -6.36 27.52 -26.83
N CYS A 11 -6.60 26.41 -26.13
CA CYS A 11 -7.90 26.10 -25.57
C CYS A 11 -7.79 26.05 -24.04
N GLU A 12 -8.30 27.09 -23.39
CA GLU A 12 -8.46 27.19 -21.94
C GLU A 12 -9.41 26.09 -21.44
N TYR A 13 -8.90 25.18 -20.60
CA TYR A 13 -9.71 24.17 -19.93
C TYR A 13 -10.18 24.71 -18.57
N ALA A 14 -11.41 25.22 -18.53
CA ALA A 14 -12.09 25.63 -17.31
C ALA A 14 -12.38 24.41 -16.41
N MET A 15 -11.74 24.37 -15.23
CA MET A 15 -11.97 23.35 -14.20
C MET A 15 -13.29 23.57 -13.46
N GLY A 16 -14.37 23.01 -13.98
CA GLY A 16 -15.61 22.79 -13.23
C GLY A 16 -15.54 21.50 -12.40
N LYS A 17 -15.48 21.62 -11.07
CA LYS A 17 -15.64 20.49 -10.14
C LYS A 17 -17.06 19.93 -10.23
N LYS A 18 -17.33 19.02 -11.17
CA LYS A 18 -18.53 18.18 -11.11
C LYS A 18 -18.33 17.14 -10.01
N ARG A 19 -19.17 17.18 -8.98
CA ARG A 19 -19.35 16.06 -8.05
C ARG A 19 -19.67 14.83 -8.89
N VAL A 20 -18.77 13.86 -8.91
CA VAL A 20 -19.06 12.54 -9.47
C VAL A 20 -20.13 11.93 -8.57
N SER A 21 -21.37 11.91 -9.04
CA SER A 21 -22.43 11.12 -8.40
C SER A 21 -21.96 9.67 -8.39
N ASN A 22 -21.92 9.06 -7.21
CA ASN A 22 -21.58 7.65 -7.08
C ASN A 22 -22.48 6.85 -8.04
N PRO A 23 -21.91 5.96 -8.87
CA PRO A 23 -22.72 5.10 -9.72
C PRO A 23 -23.66 4.24 -8.84
N PRO A 24 -24.88 3.94 -9.32
CA PRO A 24 -25.81 3.09 -8.58
C PRO A 24 -25.15 1.75 -8.29
N VAL A 25 -25.21 1.34 -7.02
CA VAL A 25 -24.75 0.02 -6.59
C VAL A 25 -25.60 -1.02 -7.32
N PRO A 26 -25.01 -1.94 -8.10
CA PRO A 26 -25.78 -2.96 -8.80
C PRO A 26 -26.48 -3.85 -7.76
N THR A 27 -27.81 -3.77 -7.73
CA THR A 27 -28.66 -4.69 -6.99
C THR A 27 -28.83 -5.97 -7.82
N SER A 28 -27.77 -6.78 -7.93
CA SER A 28 -27.89 -8.14 -8.46
C SER A 28 -28.05 -9.13 -7.31
N SER A 29 -29.19 -9.80 -7.31
CA SER A 29 -29.72 -10.79 -6.38
C SER A 29 -28.98 -12.14 -6.44
N GLY A 30 -27.65 -12.11 -6.52
CA GLY A 30 -26.78 -13.29 -6.46
C GLY A 30 -25.55 -13.08 -5.57
N GLY A 31 -25.58 -12.07 -4.70
CA GLY A 31 -24.46 -11.72 -3.83
C GLY A 31 -24.03 -12.92 -3.00
N ALA A 32 -22.84 -13.47 -3.31
CA ALA A 32 -22.23 -14.54 -2.54
C ALA A 32 -22.25 -14.15 -1.05
N ARG A 33 -22.99 -14.91 -0.25
CA ARG A 33 -23.12 -14.64 1.17
C ARG A 33 -21.76 -14.86 1.80
N LEU A 34 -21.07 -13.77 2.18
CA LEU A 34 -19.80 -13.84 2.89
C LEU A 34 -19.90 -14.85 4.03
N SER A 35 -18.88 -15.69 4.20
CA SER A 35 -18.81 -16.62 5.31
C SER A 35 -18.73 -15.88 6.66
N ARG A 36 -18.80 -16.61 7.78
CA ARG A 36 -18.63 -15.99 9.11
C ARG A 36 -17.24 -15.37 9.29
N SER A 37 -16.18 -16.02 8.81
CA SER A 37 -14.81 -15.50 8.87
C SER A 37 -14.65 -14.26 8.00
N GLN A 38 -15.22 -14.29 6.80
CA GLN A 38 -15.18 -13.18 5.85
C GLN A 38 -15.90 -11.94 6.39
N ARG A 39 -17.08 -12.10 7.00
CA ARG A 39 -17.77 -10.97 7.67
C ARG A 39 -16.96 -10.39 8.85
N ALA A 40 -16.26 -11.23 9.59
CA ALA A 40 -15.43 -10.78 10.70
C ALA A 40 -14.22 -9.97 10.18
N LEU A 41 -13.57 -10.44 9.12
CA LEU A 41 -12.48 -9.75 8.46
C LEU A 41 -12.96 -8.43 7.85
N ASP A 42 -14.04 -8.47 7.09
CA ASP A 42 -14.66 -7.29 6.46
C ASP A 42 -14.96 -6.19 7.48
N LYS A 43 -15.62 -6.55 8.60
CA LYS A 43 -15.87 -5.61 9.69
C LYS A 43 -14.56 -5.02 10.23
N LYS A 44 -13.53 -5.86 10.43
CA LYS A 44 -12.25 -5.39 10.97
C LYS A 44 -11.53 -4.44 10.00
N LEU A 45 -11.59 -4.71 8.70
CA LEU A 45 -11.06 -3.82 7.67
C LEU A 45 -11.81 -2.48 7.64
N SER A 46 -13.13 -2.51 7.78
CA SER A 46 -13.94 -1.27 7.92
C SER A 46 -13.60 -0.49 9.19
N ASP A 47 -13.37 -1.17 10.31
CA ASP A 47 -12.98 -0.52 11.57
C ASP A 47 -11.62 0.20 11.42
N ILE A 48 -10.66 -0.38 10.66
CA ILE A 48 -9.37 0.25 10.38
C ILE A 48 -9.54 1.56 9.59
N ASP A 49 -10.38 1.56 8.55
CA ASP A 49 -10.68 2.78 7.81
C ASP A 49 -11.39 3.83 8.68
N GLY A 50 -12.31 3.40 9.56
CA GLY A 50 -12.97 4.27 10.53
C GLY A 50 -11.97 4.99 11.45
N ASN A 51 -11.04 4.24 12.04
CA ASN A 51 -9.99 4.82 12.90
C ASN A 51 -9.11 5.84 12.15
N ARG A 52 -8.83 5.61 10.86
CA ARG A 52 -8.06 6.56 10.04
C ARG A 52 -8.82 7.86 9.83
N ILE A 53 -10.12 7.78 9.53
CA ILE A 53 -11.00 8.96 9.38
C ILE A 53 -11.04 9.75 10.70
N GLU A 54 -11.17 9.07 11.84
CA GLU A 54 -11.13 9.71 13.17
C GLU A 54 -9.80 10.43 13.44
N GLN A 55 -8.69 9.93 12.87
CA GLN A 55 -7.36 10.55 12.92
C GLN A 55 -7.14 11.65 11.85
N GLY A 56 -8.18 12.05 11.12
CA GLY A 56 -8.11 13.06 10.06
C GLY A 56 -7.38 12.60 8.79
N GLN A 57 -7.22 11.28 8.61
CA GLN A 57 -6.62 10.67 7.43
C GLN A 57 -7.69 10.18 6.45
N GLU A 58 -7.34 10.09 5.17
CA GLU A 58 -8.22 9.48 4.17
C GLU A 58 -8.31 7.95 4.37
N ALA A 59 -9.53 7.42 4.27
CA ALA A 59 -9.80 5.99 4.26
C ALA A 59 -9.32 5.37 2.94
N TYR A 60 -8.78 4.16 3.03
CA TYR A 60 -8.32 3.43 1.86
C TYR A 60 -9.41 2.61 1.17
N GLY A 61 -10.54 2.39 1.86
CA GLY A 61 -11.64 1.56 1.38
C GLY A 61 -11.29 0.08 1.44
N LEU A 62 -10.58 -0.36 2.48
CA LEU A 62 -10.10 -1.73 2.68
C LEU A 62 -11.22 -2.77 2.59
N SER A 63 -12.33 -2.53 3.29
CA SER A 63 -13.51 -3.41 3.23
C SER A 63 -14.08 -3.49 1.80
N ARG A 64 -14.17 -2.35 1.10
CA ARG A 64 -14.66 -2.31 -0.28
C ARG A 64 -13.75 -3.06 -1.26
N ILE A 65 -12.44 -2.93 -1.12
CA ILE A 65 -11.46 -3.67 -1.93
C ILE A 65 -11.60 -5.17 -1.69
N TYR A 66 -11.70 -5.57 -0.42
CA TYR A 66 -11.88 -6.96 -0.03
C TYR A 66 -13.17 -7.55 -0.58
N GLN A 67 -14.32 -6.91 -0.34
CA GLN A 67 -15.61 -7.35 -0.86
C GLN A 67 -15.64 -7.42 -2.39
N GLY A 68 -15.07 -6.41 -3.06
CA GLY A 68 -14.96 -6.40 -4.52
C GLY A 68 -14.14 -7.57 -5.04
N SER A 69 -13.05 -7.92 -4.37
CA SER A 69 -12.20 -9.07 -4.73
C SER A 69 -12.95 -10.39 -4.59
N ILE A 70 -13.69 -10.57 -3.49
CA ILE A 70 -14.52 -11.77 -3.26
C ILE A 70 -15.67 -11.86 -4.25
N TYR A 71 -16.34 -10.74 -4.53
CA TYR A 71 -17.43 -10.68 -5.49
C TYR A 71 -16.95 -11.05 -6.90
N VAL A 72 -15.87 -10.42 -7.35
CA VAL A 72 -15.29 -10.71 -8.67
C VAL A 72 -14.83 -12.14 -8.77
N MET A 73 -14.20 -12.71 -7.74
CA MET A 73 -13.82 -14.12 -7.71
C MET A 73 -15.01 -15.07 -7.94
N GLY A 74 -16.20 -14.73 -7.42
CA GLY A 74 -17.43 -15.51 -7.61
C GLY A 74 -18.19 -15.23 -8.90
N ASP A 75 -17.76 -14.26 -9.71
CA ASP A 75 -18.41 -13.90 -10.97
C ASP A 75 -18.05 -14.93 -12.05
N LEU A 76 -18.94 -15.92 -12.24
CA LEU A 76 -18.72 -16.99 -13.20
C LEU A 76 -18.73 -16.54 -14.67
N VAL A 77 -19.27 -15.35 -14.96
CA VAL A 77 -19.32 -14.78 -16.31
C VAL A 77 -18.01 -14.08 -16.68
N ASN A 78 -17.27 -13.60 -15.69
CA ASN A 78 -15.98 -12.95 -15.90
C ASN A 78 -14.86 -13.99 -16.11
N VAL A 79 -14.35 -14.07 -17.33
CA VAL A 79 -13.24 -14.97 -17.71
C VAL A 79 -11.93 -14.64 -16.97
N ASP A 80 -11.72 -13.39 -16.59
CA ASP A 80 -10.55 -12.90 -15.86
C ASP A 80 -10.81 -12.71 -14.36
N ARG A 81 -11.84 -13.38 -13.82
CA ARG A 81 -12.24 -13.24 -12.41
C ARG A 81 -11.10 -13.44 -11.42
N PHE A 82 -10.22 -14.40 -11.65
CA PHE A 82 -9.10 -14.65 -10.72
C PHE A 82 -8.01 -13.59 -10.84
N ALA A 83 -7.69 -13.12 -12.05
CA ALA A 83 -6.71 -12.05 -12.24
C ALA A 83 -7.19 -10.74 -11.61
N HIS A 84 -8.45 -10.37 -11.82
CA HIS A 84 -9.07 -9.19 -11.21
C HIS A 84 -9.17 -9.31 -9.68
N ALA A 85 -9.60 -10.47 -9.16
CA ALA A 85 -9.63 -10.71 -7.72
C ALA A 85 -8.23 -10.64 -7.09
N ALA A 86 -7.22 -11.25 -7.73
CA ALA A 86 -5.84 -11.19 -7.29
C ALA A 86 -5.30 -9.76 -7.26
N HIS A 87 -5.66 -8.94 -8.25
CA HIS A 87 -5.34 -7.52 -8.25
C HIS A 87 -5.94 -6.79 -7.05
N GLY A 88 -7.21 -7.07 -6.74
CA GLY A 88 -7.87 -6.53 -5.55
C GLY A 88 -7.20 -6.96 -4.24
N PHE A 89 -6.79 -8.22 -4.10
CA PHE A 89 -6.05 -8.68 -2.92
C PHE A 89 -4.67 -8.02 -2.78
N ARG A 90 -3.93 -7.80 -3.88
CA ARG A 90 -2.66 -7.05 -3.84
C ARG A 90 -2.87 -5.61 -3.37
N GLU A 91 -3.89 -4.95 -3.90
CA GLU A 91 -4.27 -3.60 -3.50
C GLU A 91 -4.67 -3.55 -2.02
N LEU A 92 -5.38 -4.57 -1.54
CA LEU A 92 -5.70 -4.73 -0.12
C LEU A 92 -4.43 -4.88 0.73
N MET A 93 -3.50 -5.75 0.33
CA MET A 93 -2.23 -5.96 1.01
C MET A 93 -1.40 -4.67 1.11
N GLU A 94 -1.26 -3.96 -0.01
CA GLU A 94 -0.55 -2.67 -0.08
C GLU A 94 -1.17 -1.62 0.85
N LYS A 95 -2.49 -1.43 0.78
CA LYS A 95 -3.18 -0.41 1.58
C LYS A 95 -3.25 -0.78 3.06
N LEU A 96 -3.44 -2.05 3.38
CA LEU A 96 -3.42 -2.53 4.76
C LEU A 96 -2.06 -2.27 5.39
N ALA A 97 -0.96 -2.54 4.67
CA ALA A 97 0.38 -2.24 5.12
C ALA A 97 0.64 -0.74 5.36
N ARG A 98 -0.01 0.15 4.60
CA ARG A 98 0.04 1.61 4.81
C ARG A 98 -0.90 2.12 5.90
N SER A 99 -1.86 1.30 6.32
CA SER A 99 -2.85 1.69 7.33
C SER A 99 -2.26 1.69 8.74
N VAL A 100 -1.16 0.95 8.97
CA VAL A 100 -0.46 0.94 10.25
C VAL A 100 0.50 2.12 10.36
N PRO A 101 0.66 2.73 11.54
CA PRO A 101 1.72 3.68 11.78
C PRO A 101 3.07 3.03 11.51
N SER A 102 3.86 3.58 10.58
CA SER A 102 5.24 3.15 10.43
C SER A 102 5.98 3.50 11.72
N ALA A 103 6.48 2.49 12.44
CA ALA A 103 7.48 2.74 13.46
C ALA A 103 8.66 3.45 12.78
N GLN A 104 8.86 4.73 13.13
CA GLN A 104 9.99 5.58 12.72
C GLN A 104 10.08 5.95 11.24
N VAL A 105 9.35 6.98 10.84
CA VAL A 105 10.00 8.17 10.28
C VAL A 105 9.42 9.37 11.04
N PRO A 106 10.23 10.15 11.77
CA PRO A 106 9.73 11.38 12.37
C PRO A 106 9.18 12.23 11.24
N SER A 107 7.88 12.47 11.25
CA SER A 107 7.27 13.54 10.47
C SER A 107 7.81 14.85 11.04
N SER A 108 8.99 15.25 10.56
CA SER A 108 9.48 16.62 10.73
C SER A 108 8.38 17.55 10.24
N LYS A 109 7.97 18.50 11.08
CA LYS A 109 6.97 19.53 10.75
C LYS A 109 7.22 20.07 9.34
N GLY A 110 6.35 19.72 8.40
CA GLY A 110 6.49 20.00 6.97
C GLY A 110 6.15 18.75 6.17
N SER A 111 5.21 18.86 5.23
CA SER A 111 4.94 17.76 4.29
C SER A 111 6.26 17.30 3.68
N PRO A 112 6.60 16.00 3.73
CA PRO A 112 7.82 15.50 3.12
C PRO A 112 7.89 15.96 1.65
N PRO A 113 9.05 16.44 1.15
CA PRO A 113 9.16 16.91 -0.23
C PRO A 113 8.75 15.81 -1.21
N THR A 114 7.80 16.08 -2.10
CA THR A 114 7.31 15.07 -3.05
C THR A 114 8.44 14.58 -3.98
N LEU A 115 8.34 13.36 -4.51
CA LEU A 115 9.30 12.85 -5.50
C LEU A 115 9.51 13.84 -6.66
N ASN A 116 8.44 14.48 -7.12
CA ASN A 116 8.52 15.51 -8.16
C ASN A 116 9.34 16.74 -7.72
N ALA A 117 9.20 17.19 -6.47
CA ALA A 117 10.02 18.27 -5.93
C ALA A 117 11.50 17.87 -5.86
N MET A 118 11.77 16.66 -5.40
CA MET A 118 13.14 16.12 -5.33
C MET A 118 13.79 15.97 -6.71
N VAL A 119 13.07 15.42 -7.69
CA VAL A 119 13.54 15.32 -9.08
C VAL A 119 13.82 16.71 -9.66
N LYS A 120 12.95 17.68 -9.39
CA LYS A 120 13.15 19.07 -9.82
C LYS A 120 14.41 19.68 -9.19
N ASP A 121 14.67 19.40 -7.92
CA ASP A 121 15.85 19.92 -7.22
C ASP A 121 17.16 19.27 -7.70
N ILE A 122 17.15 17.97 -8.00
CA ILE A 122 18.25 17.29 -8.69
C ILE A 122 18.49 17.88 -10.08
N GLY A 123 17.42 18.15 -10.85
CA GLY A 123 17.53 18.80 -12.15
C GLY A 123 18.19 20.19 -12.06
N LYS A 124 17.87 20.98 -11.03
CA LYS A 124 18.54 22.27 -10.77
C LYS A 124 20.01 22.09 -10.41
N ALA A 125 20.32 21.12 -9.53
CA ALA A 125 21.69 20.83 -9.12
C ALA A 125 22.55 20.40 -10.32
N TRP A 126 22.01 19.53 -11.17
CA TRP A 126 22.62 19.12 -12.43
C TRP A 126 22.88 20.29 -13.37
N GLY A 127 21.87 21.14 -13.59
CA GLY A 127 22.01 22.32 -14.44
C GLY A 127 23.08 23.30 -13.91
N LYS A 128 23.23 23.43 -12.59
CA LYS A 128 24.31 24.22 -11.98
C LYS A 128 25.68 23.58 -12.18
N ALA A 129 25.80 22.26 -12.00
CA ALA A 129 27.05 21.55 -12.22
C ALA A 129 27.53 21.72 -13.67
N LYS A 130 26.66 21.49 -14.65
CA LYS A 130 26.96 21.67 -16.09
C LYS A 130 27.47 23.06 -16.46
N ARG A 131 26.89 24.11 -15.87
CA ARG A 131 27.26 25.50 -16.20
C ARG A 131 28.59 25.93 -15.61
N ASN A 132 28.98 25.37 -14.47
CA ASN A 132 30.09 25.88 -13.67
C ASN A 132 31.33 24.97 -13.71
N THR A 133 31.16 23.71 -14.10
CA THR A 133 32.28 22.78 -14.23
C THR A 133 33.14 23.11 -15.44
N LYS A 134 34.46 22.93 -15.31
CA LYS A 134 35.41 23.03 -16.43
C LYS A 134 35.61 21.70 -17.16
N ASN A 135 35.05 20.63 -16.60
CA ASN A 135 35.25 19.25 -17.04
C ASN A 135 34.24 18.81 -18.09
N LEU A 136 33.32 19.70 -18.50
CA LEU A 136 32.37 19.44 -19.57
C LEU A 136 32.88 20.11 -20.85
N ASN A 137 33.52 19.33 -21.73
CA ASN A 137 34.07 19.82 -22.99
C ASN A 137 33.42 19.09 -24.17
N GLY A 138 32.84 19.82 -25.13
CA GLY A 138 32.19 19.22 -26.30
C GLY A 138 31.08 18.22 -25.97
N GLY A 139 30.43 18.34 -24.81
CA GLY A 139 29.43 17.40 -24.32
C GLY A 139 30.00 16.13 -23.65
N LYS A 140 31.32 15.98 -23.61
CA LYS A 140 32.02 14.91 -22.88
C LYS A 140 32.47 15.38 -21.52
N TRP A 141 32.37 14.48 -20.55
CA TRP A 141 32.86 14.69 -19.19
C TRP A 141 34.26 14.11 -19.08
N GLU A 142 35.25 14.96 -18.87
CA GLU A 142 36.67 14.58 -18.84
C GLU A 142 37.38 15.32 -17.70
N GLY A 143 38.34 14.68 -17.05
CA GLY A 143 39.12 15.27 -15.95
C GLY A 143 38.71 14.82 -14.54
N VAL A 144 39.27 15.48 -13.54
CA VAL A 144 39.10 15.15 -12.11
C VAL A 144 37.83 15.79 -11.57
N ILE A 145 37.07 15.09 -10.72
CA ILE A 145 35.86 15.62 -10.07
C ILE A 145 36.15 16.97 -9.41
N ASP A 146 35.55 18.03 -9.94
CA ASP A 146 35.69 19.38 -9.40
C ASP A 146 34.64 19.64 -8.30
N PRO A 147 34.74 20.76 -7.55
CA PRO A 147 33.80 21.06 -6.48
C PRO A 147 32.32 21.16 -6.92
N HIS A 148 32.04 21.49 -8.18
CA HIS A 148 30.68 21.61 -8.69
C HIS A 148 30.07 20.24 -8.98
N ILE A 149 30.85 19.33 -9.57
CA ILE A 149 30.46 17.94 -9.75
C ILE A 149 30.31 17.26 -8.39
N ALA A 150 31.27 17.43 -7.47
CA ALA A 150 31.19 16.86 -6.12
C ALA A 150 29.91 17.27 -5.37
N LYS A 151 29.54 18.55 -5.46
CA LYS A 151 28.29 19.05 -4.87
C LYS A 151 27.04 18.44 -5.49
N PHE A 152 27.06 18.20 -6.80
CA PHE A 152 25.96 17.49 -7.47
C PHE A 152 25.89 16.02 -7.02
N LEU A 153 27.02 15.32 -6.94
CA LEU A 153 27.06 13.94 -6.45
C LEU A 153 26.53 13.82 -5.02
N GLY A 154 26.91 14.73 -4.12
CA GLY A 154 26.34 14.77 -2.76
C GLY A 154 24.83 15.08 -2.75
N SER A 155 24.34 15.90 -3.69
CA SER A 155 22.89 16.10 -3.86
C SER A 155 22.20 14.83 -4.33
N LEU A 156 22.83 14.08 -5.24
CA LEU A 156 22.36 12.81 -5.78
C LEU A 156 22.28 11.73 -4.69
N GLU A 157 23.29 11.64 -3.84
CA GLU A 157 23.31 10.74 -2.68
C GLU A 157 22.18 11.08 -1.70
N HIS A 158 22.00 12.36 -1.39
CA HIS A 158 20.88 12.80 -0.56
C HIS A 158 19.52 12.44 -1.18
N PHE A 159 19.38 12.60 -2.51
CA PHE A 159 18.18 12.18 -3.23
C PHE A 159 17.91 10.68 -3.10
N PHE A 160 18.92 9.83 -3.32
CA PHE A 160 18.72 8.37 -3.20
C PHE A 160 18.39 7.95 -1.78
N ASN A 161 19.08 8.51 -0.79
CA ASN A 161 18.80 8.27 0.62
C ASN A 161 17.36 8.69 0.98
N ALA A 162 16.94 9.88 0.53
CA ALA A 162 15.59 10.36 0.77
C ALA A 162 14.56 9.51 -0.01
N ALA A 163 14.77 9.20 -1.29
CA ALA A 163 13.86 8.38 -2.09
C ALA A 163 13.61 6.99 -1.48
N ASN A 164 14.63 6.39 -0.87
CA ASN A 164 14.52 5.12 -0.12
C ASN A 164 13.63 5.23 1.13
N THR A 165 13.44 6.43 1.68
CA THR A 165 12.51 6.68 2.80
C THR A 165 11.06 6.97 2.34
N PHE A 166 10.85 7.49 1.12
CA PHE A 166 9.52 7.83 0.59
C PHE A 166 8.70 6.61 0.16
N LYS A 167 9.38 5.56 -0.31
CA LYS A 167 8.80 4.25 -0.51
C LYS A 167 9.73 3.25 0.17
N PRO A 168 9.43 2.83 1.41
CA PRO A 168 10.02 1.59 1.89
C PRO A 168 9.78 0.55 0.78
N PRO A 169 10.82 -0.18 0.35
CA PRO A 169 10.66 -1.30 -0.58
C PRO A 169 9.40 -2.09 -0.21
N LYS A 170 8.60 -2.54 -1.19
CA LYS A 170 7.34 -3.27 -0.92
C LYS A 170 7.52 -4.39 0.13
N ALA A 171 8.70 -4.99 0.14
CA ALA A 171 9.18 -5.94 1.15
C ALA A 171 9.02 -5.45 2.61
N HIS A 172 9.32 -4.18 2.92
CA HIS A 172 9.25 -3.61 4.26
C HIS A 172 7.85 -3.14 4.69
N GLN A 173 6.93 -2.92 3.73
CA GLN A 173 5.58 -2.47 4.07
C GLN A 173 4.81 -3.59 4.81
N GLY A 174 4.93 -4.83 4.33
CA GLY A 174 4.38 -6.01 5.03
C GLY A 174 5.03 -6.24 6.40
N GLU A 175 6.34 -6.01 6.52
CA GLU A 175 7.08 -6.19 7.78
C GLU A 175 6.54 -5.27 8.89
N ASN A 176 6.29 -4.01 8.58
CA ASN A 176 5.74 -3.05 9.54
C ASN A 176 4.32 -3.42 9.99
N LEU A 177 3.49 -3.89 9.06
CA LEU A 177 2.16 -4.43 9.39
C LEU A 177 2.26 -5.59 10.38
N LEU A 178 3.17 -6.54 10.13
CA LEU A 178 3.34 -7.71 10.99
C LEU A 178 3.82 -7.31 12.38
N LYS A 179 4.84 -6.45 12.47
CA LYS A 179 5.31 -5.92 13.76
C LYS A 179 4.22 -5.18 14.53
N TYR A 180 3.41 -4.37 13.86
CA TYR A 180 2.36 -3.59 14.51
C TYR A 180 1.17 -4.45 14.96
N THR A 181 0.87 -5.52 14.21
CA THR A 181 -0.26 -6.42 14.51
C THR A 181 0.11 -7.56 15.45
N ASP A 182 1.40 -7.71 15.77
CA ASP A 182 1.87 -8.62 16.80
C ASP A 182 1.52 -8.09 18.19
N PHE A 183 0.40 -8.57 18.72
CA PHE A 183 -0.12 -8.23 20.05
C PHE A 183 0.76 -8.65 21.24
N GLN A 184 1.94 -9.20 20.98
CA GLN A 184 2.88 -9.52 22.05
C GLN A 184 3.67 -8.27 22.39
N TRP A 185 3.65 -7.89 23.66
CA TRP A 185 4.41 -6.76 24.20
C TRP A 185 5.94 -6.92 24.09
N TYR A 186 6.39 -8.06 23.56
CA TYR A 186 7.78 -8.38 23.30
C TYR A 186 7.99 -8.67 21.81
N PRO A 187 9.12 -8.24 21.24
CA PRO A 187 9.48 -8.61 19.88
C PRO A 187 9.50 -10.14 19.77
N LEU A 188 8.94 -10.66 18.68
CA LEU A 188 9.02 -12.09 18.40
C LEU A 188 10.48 -12.52 18.25
N PRO A 189 10.80 -13.80 18.56
CA PRO A 189 12.06 -14.38 18.12
C PRO A 189 12.24 -14.18 16.61
N GLU A 190 13.44 -13.77 16.20
CA GLU A 190 13.78 -13.41 14.81
C GLU A 190 13.37 -14.51 13.81
N GLN A 191 13.47 -15.78 14.18
CA GLN A 191 13.06 -16.92 13.36
C GLN A 191 11.55 -16.90 13.07
N ILE A 192 10.72 -16.60 14.08
CA ILE A 192 9.26 -16.54 13.93
C ILE A 192 8.87 -15.32 13.09
N GLU A 193 9.52 -14.18 13.32
CA GLU A 193 9.31 -12.98 12.52
C GLU A 193 9.62 -13.26 11.03
N ARG A 194 10.78 -13.87 10.74
CA ARG A 194 11.16 -14.27 9.37
C ARG A 194 10.13 -15.18 8.72
N ILE A 195 9.61 -16.18 9.44
CA ILE A 195 8.58 -17.09 8.91
C ILE A 195 7.31 -16.31 8.54
N ARG A 196 6.87 -15.35 9.37
CA ARG A 196 5.66 -14.55 9.08
C ARG A 196 5.86 -13.62 7.89
N ILE A 197 7.05 -13.02 7.78
CA ILE A 197 7.41 -12.18 6.63
C ILE A 197 7.43 -13.01 5.36
N GLN A 198 7.98 -14.23 5.41
CA GLN A 198 7.97 -15.17 4.28
C GLN A 198 6.54 -15.56 3.89
N GLU A 199 5.66 -15.81 4.86
CA GLU A 199 4.25 -16.11 4.59
C GLU A 199 3.53 -14.95 3.89
N TRP A 200 3.72 -13.72 4.36
CA TRP A 200 3.20 -12.52 3.68
C TRP A 200 3.72 -12.39 2.24
N ARG A 201 5.04 -12.56 2.04
CA ARG A 201 5.66 -12.50 0.72
C ARG A 201 5.12 -13.58 -0.21
N ALA A 202 4.89 -14.80 0.29
CA ALA A 202 4.31 -15.88 -0.50
C ALA A 202 2.89 -15.54 -1.00
N TYR A 203 2.05 -14.90 -0.18
CA TYR A 203 0.74 -14.41 -0.64
C TYR A 203 0.87 -13.30 -1.70
N ASP A 204 1.76 -12.34 -1.49
CA ASP A 204 1.98 -11.24 -2.45
C ASP A 204 2.47 -11.79 -3.80
N GLU A 205 3.48 -12.66 -3.78
CA GLU A 205 4.02 -13.33 -4.98
C GLU A 205 2.95 -14.17 -5.71
N TYR A 206 2.13 -14.91 -4.95
CA TYR A 206 1.03 -15.69 -5.52
C TYR A 206 0.04 -14.78 -6.24
N PHE A 207 -0.52 -13.76 -5.56
CA PHE A 207 -1.49 -12.87 -6.17
C PHE A 207 -0.87 -12.03 -7.29
N GLN A 208 0.40 -11.64 -7.18
CA GLN A 208 1.18 -10.94 -8.22
C GLN A 208 1.26 -11.76 -9.51
N ARG A 209 1.52 -13.07 -9.39
CA ARG A 209 1.57 -13.99 -10.53
C ARG A 209 0.20 -14.17 -11.18
N ILE A 210 -0.85 -14.40 -10.38
CA ILE A 210 -2.22 -14.59 -10.91
C ILE A 210 -2.75 -13.30 -11.56
N ALA A 211 -2.51 -12.15 -10.94
CA ALA A 211 -2.92 -10.84 -11.47
C ALA A 211 -2.31 -10.53 -12.85
N HIS A 212 -1.13 -11.08 -13.15
CA HIS A 212 -0.43 -10.87 -14.42
C HIS A 212 -0.60 -12.05 -15.40
N HIS A 213 -1.60 -12.90 -15.18
CA HIS A 213 -1.88 -14.10 -15.99
C HIS A 213 -0.69 -15.07 -16.12
N GLY A 214 0.25 -15.04 -15.16
CA GLY A 214 1.46 -15.87 -15.19
C GLY A 214 1.23 -17.34 -14.84
N SER A 215 -0.01 -17.72 -14.47
CA SER A 215 -0.43 -19.09 -14.23
C SER A 215 -1.95 -19.19 -14.37
N LEU A 216 -2.44 -20.27 -14.98
CA LEU A 216 -3.85 -20.66 -14.90
C LEU A 216 -4.07 -21.29 -13.52
N ALA A 217 -4.55 -20.53 -12.54
CA ALA A 217 -4.97 -21.10 -11.26
C ALA A 217 -6.30 -21.84 -11.44
N SER A 218 -6.39 -23.05 -10.90
CA SER A 218 -7.69 -23.69 -10.74
C SER A 218 -8.52 -22.94 -9.69
N GLU A 219 -9.85 -23.07 -9.76
CA GLU A 219 -10.73 -22.47 -8.77
C GLU A 219 -10.40 -22.94 -7.34
N ASP A 220 -10.12 -24.24 -7.16
CA ASP A 220 -9.75 -24.82 -5.88
C ASP A 220 -8.39 -24.32 -5.36
N GLU A 221 -7.40 -24.12 -6.23
CA GLU A 221 -6.12 -23.52 -5.83
C GLU A 221 -6.33 -22.08 -5.38
N PHE A 222 -7.00 -21.27 -6.20
CA PHE A 222 -7.25 -19.87 -5.90
C PHE A 222 -8.05 -19.70 -4.61
N ALA A 223 -9.13 -20.47 -4.43
CA ALA A 223 -9.96 -20.45 -3.23
C ALA A 223 -9.19 -20.86 -1.97
N ARG A 224 -8.26 -21.83 -2.07
CA ARG A 224 -7.40 -22.22 -0.94
C ARG A 224 -6.43 -21.11 -0.55
N TYR A 225 -5.81 -20.44 -1.51
CA TYR A 225 -4.92 -19.31 -1.25
C TYR A 225 -5.67 -18.13 -0.62
N VAL A 226 -6.85 -17.78 -1.15
CA VAL A 226 -7.71 -16.72 -0.57
C VAL A 226 -8.08 -17.07 0.86
N ARG A 227 -8.53 -18.30 1.14
CA ARG A 227 -8.88 -18.74 2.49
C ARG A 227 -7.68 -18.66 3.45
N SER A 228 -6.52 -19.13 3.02
CA SER A 228 -5.30 -19.11 3.83
C SER A 228 -4.87 -17.67 4.15
N PHE A 229 -4.95 -16.78 3.15
CA PHE A 229 -4.70 -15.35 3.34
C PHE A 229 -5.72 -14.69 4.29
N GLU A 230 -7.00 -15.01 4.17
CA GLU A 230 -8.04 -14.50 5.10
C GLU A 230 -7.80 -14.98 6.54
N GLU A 231 -7.45 -16.25 6.73
CA GLU A 231 -7.10 -16.83 8.04
C GLU A 231 -5.85 -16.17 8.62
N PHE A 232 -4.84 -15.94 7.79
CA PHE A 232 -3.65 -15.19 8.15
C PHE A 232 -4.00 -13.78 8.65
N LEU A 233 -4.80 -13.03 7.89
CA LEU A 233 -5.22 -11.68 8.29
C LEU A 233 -6.05 -11.70 9.56
N LEU A 234 -7.00 -12.62 9.70
CA LEU A 234 -7.83 -12.75 10.90
C LEU A 234 -6.99 -13.00 12.14
N ALA A 235 -6.00 -13.89 12.05
CA ALA A 235 -5.12 -14.20 13.17
C ALA A 235 -4.27 -13.01 13.63
N ARG A 236 -4.09 -11.99 12.79
CA ARG A 236 -3.24 -10.81 13.05
C ARG A 236 -4.06 -9.57 13.37
N LEU A 237 -5.19 -9.38 12.71
CA LEU A 237 -6.04 -8.19 12.92
C LEU A 237 -7.06 -8.37 14.05
N ILE A 238 -7.44 -9.62 14.34
CA ILE A 238 -8.40 -9.95 15.38
C ILE A 238 -7.68 -10.72 16.49
N PRO A 239 -7.26 -10.04 17.57
CA PRO A 239 -6.61 -10.72 18.67
C PRO A 239 -7.56 -11.77 19.26
N LYS A 240 -7.08 -13.02 19.40
CA LYS A 240 -7.82 -14.11 20.05
C LYS A 240 -8.30 -13.73 21.47
N THR A 241 -7.63 -12.76 22.10
CA THR A 241 -7.98 -12.24 23.43
C THR A 241 -9.23 -11.37 23.46
N SER A 242 -9.79 -10.92 22.33
CA SER A 242 -11.09 -10.20 22.35
C SER A 242 -12.22 -11.05 22.95
N ARG A 243 -12.14 -12.37 22.79
CA ARG A 243 -13.03 -13.35 23.45
C ARG A 243 -12.72 -13.47 24.95
N SER A 244 -11.44 -13.41 25.32
CA SER A 244 -10.95 -13.46 26.70
C SER A 244 -11.21 -12.15 27.46
N LYS A 245 -11.26 -10.98 26.81
CA LYS A 245 -11.53 -9.70 27.45
C LYS A 245 -12.97 -9.60 27.96
N ARG A 246 -13.95 -10.19 27.24
CA ARG A 246 -15.32 -10.34 27.76
C ARG A 246 -15.36 -11.29 28.95
N THR A 247 -14.61 -12.39 28.90
CA THR A 247 -14.49 -13.32 30.04
C THR A 247 -13.84 -12.64 31.25
N LEU A 248 -12.75 -11.89 31.05
CA LEU A 248 -12.07 -11.13 32.10
C LEU A 248 -12.97 -10.04 32.69
N LEU A 249 -13.68 -9.27 31.85
CA LEU A 249 -14.64 -8.27 32.32
C LEU A 249 -15.84 -8.91 33.04
N ALA A 250 -16.27 -10.11 32.64
CA ALA A 250 -17.31 -10.84 33.35
C ALA A 250 -16.82 -11.31 34.73
N ILE A 251 -15.59 -11.81 34.84
CA ILE A 251 -14.97 -12.20 36.12
C ILE A 251 -14.77 -10.98 37.04
N ILE A 252 -14.31 -9.85 36.51
CA ILE A 252 -14.15 -8.60 37.28
C ILE A 252 -15.50 -8.13 37.81
N LYS A 253 -16.53 -8.12 36.96
CA LYS A 253 -17.89 -7.72 37.36
C LYS A 253 -18.50 -8.64 38.41
N GLU A 254 -18.21 -9.95 38.35
CA GLU A 254 -18.62 -10.92 39.36
C GLU A 254 -17.90 -10.70 40.71
N GLY A 255 -16.62 -10.30 40.69
CA GLY A 255 -15.86 -9.96 41.89
C GLY A 255 -16.30 -8.64 42.54
N GLU A 256 -16.62 -7.62 41.74
CA GLU A 256 -17.08 -6.30 42.24
C GLU A 256 -18.53 -6.29 42.72
N GLY A 257 -19.35 -7.27 42.34
CA GLY A 257 -20.74 -7.42 42.78
C GLY A 257 -20.94 -8.21 44.08
N ASN A 258 -19.87 -8.74 44.68
CA ASN A 258 -19.88 -9.54 45.91
C ASN A 258 -19.30 -8.78 47.13
N VAL A 259 -19.33 -7.43 47.10
CA VAL A 259 -18.95 -6.56 48.22
C VAL A 259 -20.18 -5.94 48.86
#